data_AF-A0A1Y0CGD1-F1
#
_entry.id   AF-A0A1Y0CGD1-F1
#
_cell.length_a   1.000
_cell.length_b   1.000
_cell.length_c   1.000
_cell.angle_alpha   90.00
_cell.angle_beta   90.00
_cell.angle_gamma   90.00
#
_symmetry.space_group_name_H-M   'P 1'
#
loop_
_entity.id
_entity.type
_entity.pdbx_description
1 polymer ?
#
loop_
_entity_poly.entity_id
_entity_poly.type
_entity_poly.pdbx_seq_one_letter_code
_entity_poly.pdbx_strand_id
1 'polypeptide(L)'
;MTNIASATTDPSNNTAHDPTNHPGAAIVHPAAHSTRLSLALARADIHTAINAVDDHRRRQYALAARDYAAEVLCDPTSTPSEMQYAGYYFADAEAIIAPTSADPDA
;
A
#
# COMPACT_ATOMS: atom_id res chain seq x y z
N MET A 1 -6.03 59.76 29.76
CA MET A 1 -7.45 59.95 29.40
C MET A 1 -7.88 58.72 28.62
N THR A 2 -8.45 57.69 29.29
CA THR A 2 -9.91 57.43 29.40
C THR A 2 -10.42 56.74 28.11
N ASN A 3 -11.06 55.57 28.05
CA ASN A 3 -11.60 54.60 29.01
C ASN A 3 -11.77 53.22 28.33
N ILE A 4 -11.91 52.17 29.15
CA ILE A 4 -12.20 50.77 28.85
C ILE A 4 -13.72 50.54 28.76
N ALA A 5 -14.20 49.68 27.86
CA ALA A 5 -15.36 48.81 28.11
C ALA A 5 -15.34 47.57 27.19
N SER A 6 -15.29 46.40 27.82
CA SER A 6 -15.22 45.05 27.24
C SER A 6 -16.52 44.60 26.58
N ALA A 7 -16.41 43.73 25.56
CA ALA A 7 -17.43 42.72 25.28
C ALA A 7 -16.76 41.45 24.73
N THR A 8 -16.76 40.43 25.58
CA THR A 8 -16.46 39.02 25.35
C THR A 8 -17.19 38.46 24.14
N THR A 9 -16.48 37.77 23.23
CA THR A 9 -16.92 36.50 22.62
C THR A 9 -15.81 35.89 21.75
N ASP A 10 -15.25 34.77 22.20
CA ASP A 10 -14.81 33.65 21.36
C ASP A 10 -15.61 32.45 21.93
N PRO A 11 -16.07 31.43 21.16
CA PRO A 11 -15.38 30.85 20.00
C PRO A 11 -16.24 30.37 18.82
N SER A 12 -15.57 30.12 17.68
CA SER A 12 -15.93 29.21 16.57
C SER A 12 -17.35 29.27 15.98
N ASN A 13 -17.47 29.84 14.78
CA ASN A 13 -18.65 29.66 13.93
C ASN A 13 -18.25 29.20 12.50
N ASN A 14 -18.08 27.88 12.36
CA ASN A 14 -18.73 27.03 11.33
C ASN A 14 -19.11 27.71 9.99
N THR A 15 -18.12 28.06 9.16
CA THR A 15 -18.42 28.20 7.73
C THR A 15 -18.74 26.81 7.17
N ALA A 16 -20.00 26.64 6.77
CA ALA A 16 -20.58 25.43 6.23
C ALA A 16 -19.68 24.82 5.15
N HIS A 17 -19.28 23.56 5.36
CA HIS A 17 -18.83 22.71 4.28
C HIS A 17 -20.04 22.43 3.39
N ASP A 18 -20.11 23.10 2.24
CA ASP A 18 -20.93 22.66 1.12
C ASP A 18 -20.19 21.49 0.44
N PRO A 19 -20.72 20.24 0.47
CA PRO A 19 -20.14 19.13 -0.28
C PRO A 19 -20.70 19.16 -1.70
N THR A 20 -20.59 20.28 -2.41
CA THR A 20 -20.88 20.32 -3.84
C THR A 20 -19.78 19.55 -4.56
N ASN A 21 -20.01 18.24 -4.68
CA ASN A 21 -19.85 17.46 -5.90
C ASN A 21 -18.77 17.97 -6.86
N HIS A 22 -17.51 17.88 -6.42
CA HIS A 22 -16.41 17.81 -7.36
C HIS A 22 -16.22 16.31 -7.60
N PRO A 23 -16.42 15.78 -8.82
CA PRO A 23 -15.86 14.48 -9.16
C PRO A 23 -14.34 14.67 -9.00
N GLY A 24 -13.81 14.24 -7.85
CA GLY A 24 -12.40 14.39 -7.53
C GLY A 24 -11.63 13.72 -8.64
N ALA A 25 -11.00 14.52 -9.50
CA ALA A 25 -10.00 14.01 -10.41
C ALA A 25 -9.02 13.23 -9.52
N ALA A 26 -8.92 11.92 -9.75
CA ALA A 26 -8.05 11.07 -8.96
C ALA A 26 -6.68 11.75 -8.90
N ILE A 27 -6.24 12.13 -7.71
CA ILE A 27 -4.88 12.62 -7.53
C ILE A 27 -3.98 11.43 -7.81
N VAL A 28 -3.53 11.32 -9.05
CA VAL A 28 -2.52 10.34 -9.47
C VAL A 28 -1.25 10.76 -8.76
N HIS A 29 -0.96 10.13 -7.63
CA HIS A 29 0.30 10.34 -6.95
C HIS A 29 1.40 9.84 -7.90
N PRO A 30 2.40 10.67 -8.24
CA PRO A 30 3.47 10.26 -9.16
C PRO A 30 4.34 9.10 -8.62
N ALA A 31 4.12 8.69 -7.37
CA ALA A 31 4.73 7.52 -6.74
C ALA A 31 3.82 6.27 -6.75
N ALA A 32 2.55 6.37 -7.15
CA ALA A 32 1.67 5.21 -7.28
C ALA A 32 2.02 4.45 -8.57
N HIS A 33 2.41 3.20 -8.44
CA HIS A 33 2.59 2.35 -9.60
C HIS A 33 1.21 2.00 -10.16
N SER A 34 1.09 1.89 -11.49
CA SER A 34 -0.10 1.23 -12.04
C SER A 34 -0.14 -0.22 -11.55
N THR A 35 -1.33 -0.77 -11.30
CA THR A 35 -1.53 -2.20 -10.95
C THR A 35 -0.71 -3.15 -11.83
N ARG A 36 -0.65 -2.88 -13.14
CA ARG A 36 0.13 -3.63 -14.12
C ARG A 36 1.64 -3.61 -13.84
N LEU A 37 2.19 -2.46 -13.44
CA LEU A 37 3.60 -2.31 -13.09
C LEU A 37 3.89 -3.06 -11.78
N SER A 38 3.06 -2.91 -10.76
CA SER A 38 3.22 -3.62 -9.49
C SER A 38 3.18 -5.14 -9.68
N LEU A 39 2.28 -5.67 -10.52
CA LEU A 39 2.28 -7.09 -10.88
C LEU A 39 3.57 -7.54 -11.58
N ALA A 40 4.10 -6.73 -12.50
CA ALA A 40 5.33 -7.06 -13.21
C ALA A 40 6.53 -7.10 -12.24
N LEU A 41 6.59 -6.15 -11.30
CA LEU A 41 7.61 -6.09 -10.26
C LEU A 41 7.49 -7.27 -9.28
N ALA A 42 6.29 -7.56 -8.79
CA ALA A 42 6.05 -8.72 -7.91
C ALA A 42 6.52 -10.03 -8.54
N ARG A 43 6.20 -10.25 -9.82
CA ARG A 43 6.66 -11.43 -10.56
C ARG A 43 8.18 -11.49 -10.69
N ALA A 44 8.80 -10.36 -11.02
CA ALA A 44 10.25 -10.27 -11.18
C ALA A 44 10.98 -10.53 -9.86
N ASP A 45 10.47 -9.99 -8.76
CA ASP A 45 11.06 -10.17 -7.43
C ASP A 45 10.87 -11.60 -6.91
N ILE A 46 9.75 -12.28 -7.17
CA ILE A 46 9.61 -13.72 -6.88
C ILE A 46 10.66 -14.53 -7.63
N HIS A 47 10.81 -14.28 -8.93
CA HIS A 47 11.82 -14.97 -9.73
C HIS A 47 13.24 -14.69 -9.20
N THR A 48 13.51 -13.46 -8.77
CA THR A 48 14.81 -13.09 -8.22
C THR A 48 15.04 -13.73 -6.84
N ALA A 49 14.01 -13.79 -5.99
CA ALA A 49 14.05 -14.46 -4.70
C ALA A 49 14.40 -15.95 -4.86
N ILE A 50 13.72 -16.65 -5.77
CA ILE A 50 13.95 -18.08 -6.03
C ILE A 50 15.40 -18.35 -6.47
N ASN A 51 15.98 -17.45 -7.26
CA ASN A 51 17.35 -17.58 -7.76
C ASN A 51 18.41 -16.97 -6.81
N ALA A 52 18.01 -16.37 -5.69
CA ALA A 52 18.93 -15.75 -4.75
C ALA A 52 19.71 -16.81 -3.96
N VAL A 53 21.04 -16.68 -4.00
CA VAL A 53 21.97 -17.61 -3.35
C VAL A 53 21.95 -17.48 -1.83
N ASP A 54 21.80 -16.27 -1.31
CA ASP A 54 21.76 -15.99 0.12
C ASP A 54 20.35 -15.75 0.64
N ASP A 55 20.09 -16.23 1.86
CA ASP A 55 18.77 -16.15 2.51
C ASP A 55 18.34 -14.70 2.75
N HIS A 56 19.30 -13.79 2.95
CA HIS A 56 19.00 -12.38 3.17
C HIS A 56 18.38 -11.74 1.92
N ARG A 57 19.02 -11.89 0.76
CA ARG A 57 18.48 -11.42 -0.53
C ARG A 57 17.19 -12.14 -0.88
N ARG A 58 17.13 -13.46 -0.70
CA ARG A 58 15.89 -14.23 -0.91
C ARG A 58 14.72 -13.61 -0.15
N ARG A 59 14.91 -13.32 1.14
CA ARG A 59 13.90 -12.70 1.99
C ARG A 59 13.62 -11.25 1.59
N GLN A 60 14.63 -10.46 1.23
CA GLN A 60 14.43 -9.08 0.77
C GLN A 60 13.56 -9.02 -0.49
N TYR A 61 13.86 -9.83 -1.51
CA TYR A 61 13.08 -9.86 -2.75
C TYR A 61 11.66 -10.39 -2.50
N ALA A 62 11.49 -11.40 -1.65
CA ALA A 62 10.17 -11.88 -1.28
C ALA A 62 9.33 -10.80 -0.57
N LEU A 63 9.94 -10.03 0.35
CA LEU A 63 9.25 -8.91 1.00
C LEU A 63 8.84 -7.83 -0.01
N ALA A 64 9.72 -7.46 -0.94
CA ALA A 64 9.40 -6.52 -2.00
C ALA A 64 8.24 -7.02 -2.89
N ALA A 65 8.28 -8.29 -3.31
CA ALA A 65 7.22 -8.91 -4.09
C ALA A 65 5.86 -8.88 -3.37
N ARG A 66 5.87 -9.16 -2.07
CA ARG A 66 4.66 -9.10 -1.23
C ARG A 66 4.06 -7.71 -1.20
N ASP A 67 4.87 -6.68 -1.03
CA ASP A 67 4.39 -5.30 -0.93
C ASP A 67 3.80 -4.83 -2.28
N TYR A 68 4.42 -5.19 -3.40
CA TYR A 68 3.84 -4.93 -4.73
C TYR A 68 2.54 -5.69 -4.98
N ALA A 69 2.45 -6.95 -4.53
CA ALA A 69 1.20 -7.71 -4.62
C ALA A 69 0.10 -7.09 -3.72
N ALA A 70 0.46 -6.63 -2.52
CA ALA A 70 -0.46 -5.96 -1.61
C ALA A 70 -1.00 -4.64 -2.19
N GLU A 71 -0.17 -3.87 -2.90
CA GLU A 71 -0.60 -2.65 -3.60
C GLU A 71 -1.77 -2.95 -4.55
N VAL A 72 -1.66 -4.01 -5.36
CA VAL A 72 -2.71 -4.42 -6.31
C VAL A 72 -3.97 -4.92 -5.58
N LEU A 73 -3.81 -5.65 -4.48
CA LEU A 73 -4.94 -6.15 -3.68
C LEU A 73 -5.70 -5.03 -2.96
N CYS A 74 -5.03 -3.92 -2.64
CA CYS A 74 -5.63 -2.76 -1.99
C CYS A 74 -6.14 -1.70 -2.98
N ASP A 75 -5.76 -1.76 -4.25
CA ASP A 75 -6.20 -0.81 -5.27
C ASP A 75 -7.67 -1.09 -5.69
N PRO A 76 -8.59 -0.14 -5.50
CA PRO A 76 -10.01 -0.31 -5.85
C PRO A 76 -10.27 -0.38 -7.37
N THR A 77 -9.28 -0.04 -8.20
CA THR A 77 -9.36 -0.07 -9.66
C THR A 77 -8.82 -1.36 -10.26
N SER A 78 -8.25 -2.26 -9.44
CA SER A 78 -7.76 -3.56 -9.87
C SER A 78 -8.87 -4.41 -10.49
N THR A 79 -8.57 -4.96 -11.66
CA THR A 79 -9.45 -5.94 -12.31
C THR A 79 -9.45 -7.28 -11.55
N PRO A 80 -10.50 -8.11 -11.70
CA PRO A 80 -10.54 -9.44 -11.08
C PRO A 80 -9.33 -10.32 -11.42
N SER A 81 -8.83 -10.24 -12.65
CA SER A 81 -7.62 -10.96 -13.06
C SER A 81 -6.36 -10.44 -12.37
N GLU A 82 -6.23 -9.14 -12.19
CA GLU A 82 -5.07 -8.56 -11.50
C GLU A 82 -5.08 -8.93 -10.01
N MET A 83 -6.23 -8.88 -9.36
CA MET A 83 -6.39 -9.37 -7.98
C MET A 83 -6.02 -10.85 -7.86
N GLN A 84 -6.42 -11.67 -8.84
CA GLN A 84 -6.08 -13.10 -8.86
C GLN A 84 -4.57 -13.32 -8.95
N TYR A 85 -3.88 -12.65 -9.89
CA TYR A 85 -2.43 -12.76 -10.00
C TYR A 85 -1.71 -12.20 -8.77
N ALA A 86 -2.17 -11.08 -8.23
CA ALA A 86 -1.62 -10.51 -7.01
C ALA A 86 -1.77 -11.48 -5.83
N GLY A 87 -2.92 -12.15 -5.71
CA GLY A 87 -3.14 -13.19 -4.68
C GLY A 87 -2.15 -14.34 -4.81
N TYR A 88 -1.86 -14.82 -6.03
CA TYR A 88 -0.83 -15.84 -6.25
C TYR A 88 0.56 -15.35 -5.83
N TYR A 89 0.95 -14.15 -6.26
CA TYR A 89 2.26 -13.59 -5.93
C TYR A 89 2.43 -13.29 -4.45
N PHE A 90 1.36 -12.84 -3.77
CA PHE A 90 1.36 -12.64 -2.33
C PHE A 90 1.59 -13.95 -1.57
N ALA A 91 0.89 -15.02 -1.96
CA ALA A 91 1.03 -16.34 -1.36
C ALA A 91 2.43 -16.94 -1.58
N ASP A 92 2.97 -16.82 -2.80
CA ASP A 92 4.33 -17.27 -3.12
C ASP A 92 5.38 -16.51 -2.29
N ALA A 93 5.23 -15.19 -2.17
CA ALA A 93 6.13 -14.36 -1.38
C ALA A 93 6.10 -14.75 0.10
N GLU A 94 4.93 -14.96 0.69
CA GLU A 94 4.78 -15.40 2.08
C GLU A 94 5.38 -16.79 2.31
N ALA A 95 5.23 -17.71 1.36
CA ALA A 95 5.85 -19.03 1.43
C ALA A 95 7.39 -18.96 1.44
N ILE A 96 7.98 -17.99 0.72
CA ILE A 96 9.43 -17.75 0.71
C ILE A 96 9.90 -17.06 2.01
N ILE A 97 9.07 -16.17 2.58
CA ILE A 97 9.38 -15.45 3.83
C ILE A 97 9.30 -16.36 5.05
N ALA A 98 8.39 -17.35 5.02
CA ALA A 98 8.15 -18.25 6.13
C ALA A 98 9.47 -18.88 6.62
N PRO A 99 9.74 -18.84 7.94
CA PRO A 99 10.96 -19.42 8.46
C PRO A 99 10.99 -20.92 8.16
N THR A 100 12.18 -21.45 7.85
CA THR A 100 12.43 -22.89 7.68
C THR A 100 12.41 -23.60 9.05
N SER A 101 11.39 -23.34 9.86
CA SER A 101 11.20 -23.89 11.21
C SER A 101 9.84 -24.57 11.33
N ALA A 102 9.49 -25.33 10.30
CA ALA A 102 8.60 -26.48 10.44
C ALA A 102 9.46 -27.75 10.55
N ASP A 103 10.44 -27.72 11.46
CA ASP A 103 11.12 -28.92 11.93
C ASP A 103 10.43 -29.30 13.24
N PRO A 104 9.63 -30.38 13.30
CA PRO A 104 8.82 -30.72 14.48
C PRO A 104 9.62 -31.30 15.67
N ASP A 105 10.96 -31.29 15.63
CA ASP A 105 11.83 -32.06 16.55
C ASP A 105 12.93 -31.23 17.27
N ALA A 106 12.78 -29.89 17.39
CA ALA A 106 13.71 -29.05 18.17
C ALA A 106 13.34 -28.88 19.65
#